data_AF-A0A431IQN3-F1
#
_entry.id   AF-A0A431IQN3-F1
#
_cell.length_a   1.000
_cell.length_b   1.000
_cell.length_c   1.000
_cell.angle_alpha   90.00
_cell.angle_beta   90.00
_cell.angle_gamma   90.00
#
_symmetry.space_group_name_H-M   'P 1'
#
loop_
_entity.id
_entity.type
_entity.pdbx_description
1 polymer ?
#
loop_
_entity_poly.entity_id
_entity_poly.type
_entity_poly.pdbx_seq_one_letter_code
_entity_poly.pdbx_strand_id
1 'polypeptide(L)'
;FQYKNSKLQFFSHAEGYVNATEEMVLMGGTSYRFNYVFNYTDHLGNIRLSYSLDPSTKVLKIIEENHYYPFGLKHSGYNSDKMMYTKEAEVLKIKPVPPLFITSYKYKYNGKEYEDELGKNTYAYGWRDYDPAIGRFNKMDRFSEKYHKLTPYGYAGNSPVLINDIQGDSLWISFGKNERVLYENGNLLSKGKDGKFSAYKGEYAKLDKKGNVKGYKGFLGNTVKALDGLREGSSFANGIIGTLQGSENNFNIKEGTARFRSDLNHPSGRMGNINNNGYAFQVLEQGQNLVDYAPFNQIGSGGDIYWNPTAGDIMTDLGHEMGHAFDSDMGMLDSRRIEFNGGLEEIKEIRAVYYENRIRQDLGKSLRKNYSSEGPNLLNSSGNPMYIQPPSIILLGL
;
A
#
# COMPACT_ATOMS: atom_id res chain seq x y z
N PHE A 1 4.54 -1.27 15.56
CA PHE A 1 4.91 -1.83 16.88
C PHE A 1 3.63 -2.18 17.62
N GLN A 2 3.65 -3.24 18.42
CA GLN A 2 2.50 -3.72 19.21
C GLN A 2 2.93 -3.91 20.67
N TYR A 3 2.13 -3.38 21.60
CA TYR A 3 2.44 -3.33 23.03
C TYR A 3 1.31 -3.96 23.85
N LYS A 4 1.66 -4.59 24.97
CA LYS A 4 0.72 -5.06 25.99
C LYS A 4 1.26 -4.67 27.36
N ASN A 5 0.45 -3.98 28.18
CA ASN A 5 0.85 -3.48 29.50
C ASN A 5 2.19 -2.71 29.47
N SER A 6 2.32 -1.79 28.50
CA SER A 6 3.55 -1.01 28.24
C SER A 6 4.79 -1.81 27.85
N LYS A 7 4.65 -3.12 27.56
CA LYS A 7 5.74 -3.99 27.10
C LYS A 7 5.62 -4.27 25.62
N LEU A 8 6.69 -4.04 24.88
CA LEU A 8 6.78 -4.38 23.46
C LEU A 8 6.57 -5.89 23.29
N GLN A 9 5.62 -6.27 22.43
CA GLN A 9 5.32 -7.66 22.11
C GLN A 9 5.97 -8.06 20.79
N PHE A 10 5.76 -7.24 19.75
CA PHE A 10 6.38 -7.42 18.45
C PHE A 10 6.30 -6.16 17.59
N PHE A 11 7.03 -6.17 16.48
CA PHE A 11 6.87 -5.20 15.39
C PHE A 11 7.10 -5.89 14.05
N SER A 12 6.49 -5.37 12.99
CA SER A 12 6.60 -5.95 11.64
C SER A 12 7.94 -5.65 10.99
N HIS A 13 8.34 -6.52 10.06
CA HIS A 13 9.36 -6.27 9.04
C HIS A 13 8.87 -6.80 7.69
N ALA A 14 9.62 -6.55 6.60
CA ALA A 14 9.17 -6.85 5.23
C ALA A 14 8.73 -8.31 5.01
N GLU A 15 9.38 -9.26 5.67
CA GLU A 15 9.15 -10.70 5.51
C GLU A 15 8.40 -11.33 6.68
N GLY A 16 7.89 -10.55 7.64
CA GLY A 16 7.25 -11.09 8.83
C GLY A 16 7.22 -10.13 10.01
N TYR A 17 7.61 -10.63 11.19
CA TYR A 17 7.64 -9.82 12.41
C TYR A 17 8.77 -10.23 13.35
N VAL A 18 9.23 -9.26 14.14
CA VAL A 18 10.18 -9.48 15.21
C VAL A 18 9.40 -9.65 16.51
N ASN A 19 9.47 -10.85 17.10
CA ASN A 19 8.98 -11.12 18.44
C ASN A 19 9.96 -10.54 19.47
N ALA A 20 9.46 -9.72 20.40
CA ALA A 20 10.24 -9.12 21.46
C ALA A 20 10.02 -9.89 22.78
N THR A 21 11.05 -10.59 23.24
CA THR A 21 11.04 -11.27 24.54
C THR A 21 11.75 -10.42 25.56
N GLU A 22 11.06 -10.07 26.65
CA GLU A 22 11.67 -9.30 27.75
C GLU A 22 12.79 -10.08 28.44
N GLU A 23 13.89 -9.40 28.74
CA GLU A 23 15.00 -9.89 29.54
C GLU A 23 15.12 -9.10 30.85
N MET A 24 15.46 -9.80 31.94
CA MET A 24 15.76 -9.15 33.21
C MET A 24 17.15 -8.50 33.13
N VAL A 25 17.24 -7.27 33.63
CA VAL A 25 18.51 -6.55 33.77
C VAL A 25 18.83 -6.43 35.27
N LEU A 26 20.05 -6.84 35.65
CA LEU A 26 20.54 -6.91 37.05
C LEU A 26 20.50 -5.58 37.83
N MET A 27 20.25 -4.44 37.17
CA MET A 27 20.25 -3.10 37.78
C MET A 27 18.93 -2.33 37.62
N GLY A 28 17.86 -3.01 37.21
CA GLY A 28 16.58 -2.36 36.88
C GLY A 28 16.58 -1.79 35.46
N GLY A 29 15.42 -1.85 34.81
CA GLY A 29 15.24 -1.53 33.40
C GLY A 29 14.71 -2.72 32.60
N THR A 30 14.17 -2.42 31.41
CA THR A 30 13.60 -3.43 30.49
C THR A 30 14.52 -3.57 29.30
N SER A 31 15.07 -4.78 29.09
CA SER A 31 15.77 -5.14 27.86
C SER A 31 14.92 -6.11 27.05
N TYR A 32 15.16 -6.19 25.74
CA TYR A 32 14.45 -7.10 24.84
C TYR A 32 15.43 -7.92 24.00
N ARG A 33 15.16 -9.22 23.92
CA ARG A 33 15.70 -10.10 22.90
C ARG A 33 14.76 -10.12 21.70
N PHE A 34 15.31 -9.79 20.53
CA PHE A 34 14.57 -9.77 19.27
C PHE A 34 14.72 -11.09 18.52
N ASN A 35 13.60 -11.72 18.21
CA ASN A 35 13.55 -12.99 17.51
C ASN A 35 12.73 -12.83 16.23
N TYR A 36 13.37 -13.03 15.08
CA TYR A 36 12.75 -12.82 13.77
C TYR A 36 11.86 -14.02 13.42
N VAL A 37 10.62 -13.75 13.03
CA VAL A 37 9.66 -14.72 12.54
C VAL A 37 9.30 -14.35 11.11
N PHE A 38 9.48 -15.30 10.19
CA PHE A 38 9.22 -15.10 8.78
C PHE A 38 7.85 -15.67 8.42
N ASN A 39 7.14 -14.97 7.54
CA ASN A 39 5.86 -15.39 7.00
C ASN A 39 6.06 -15.84 5.55
N TYR A 40 5.59 -17.04 5.25
CA TYR A 40 5.36 -17.48 3.88
C TYR A 40 3.90 -17.20 3.52
N THR A 41 3.70 -16.32 2.53
CA THR A 41 2.39 -15.88 2.08
C THR A 41 2.03 -16.46 0.72
N ASP A 42 0.74 -16.59 0.43
CA ASP A 42 0.27 -16.87 -0.93
C ASP A 42 0.17 -15.59 -1.79
N HIS A 43 -0.35 -15.72 -3.01
CA HIS A 43 -0.47 -14.64 -3.99
C HIS A 43 -1.44 -13.52 -3.59
N LEU A 44 -2.23 -13.70 -2.53
CA LEU A 44 -3.12 -12.67 -1.97
C LEU A 44 -2.58 -12.10 -0.66
N GLY A 45 -1.37 -12.47 -0.27
CA GLY A 45 -0.78 -12.07 1.00
C GLY A 45 -1.36 -12.81 2.21
N ASN A 46 -2.08 -13.93 2.03
CA ASN A 46 -2.54 -14.72 3.17
C ASN A 46 -1.33 -15.40 3.82
N ILE A 47 -1.16 -15.22 5.12
CA ILE A 47 -0.09 -15.91 5.86
C ILE A 47 -0.42 -17.39 5.92
N ARG A 48 0.31 -18.22 5.17
CA ARG A 48 0.13 -19.68 5.10
C ARG A 48 0.95 -20.40 6.15
N LEU A 49 2.14 -19.88 6.42
CA LEU A 49 3.08 -20.44 7.36
C LEU A 49 3.86 -19.31 8.02
N SER A 50 3.98 -19.33 9.34
CA SER A 50 4.97 -18.55 10.08
C SER A 50 6.02 -19.49 10.64
N TYR A 51 7.30 -19.14 10.55
CA TYR A 51 8.39 -20.00 10.99
C TYR A 51 9.57 -19.19 11.54
N SER A 52 10.36 -19.82 12.41
CA SER A 52 11.57 -19.21 12.95
C SER A 52 12.59 -20.24 13.44
N LEU A 53 13.83 -19.79 13.62
CA LEU A 53 14.91 -20.55 14.22
C LEU A 53 14.73 -20.63 15.74
N ASP A 54 14.71 -21.85 16.29
CA ASP A 54 14.72 -22.06 17.74
C ASP A 54 16.06 -21.54 18.31
N PRO A 55 16.04 -20.55 19.24
CA PRO A 55 17.28 -19.96 19.74
C PRO A 55 18.17 -20.95 20.49
N SER A 56 17.59 -22.00 21.07
CA SER A 56 18.28 -23.01 21.87
C SER A 56 18.88 -24.12 21.01
N THR A 57 18.11 -24.68 20.09
CA THR A 57 18.54 -25.84 19.28
C THR A 57 19.12 -25.46 17.92
N LYS A 58 18.92 -24.21 17.48
CA LYS A 58 19.28 -23.74 16.13
C LYS A 58 18.60 -24.53 15.01
N VAL A 59 17.42 -25.11 15.29
CA VAL A 59 16.60 -25.82 14.31
C VAL A 59 15.43 -24.94 13.90
N LEU A 60 15.09 -24.94 12.61
CA LEU A 60 13.93 -24.24 12.09
C LEU A 60 12.65 -24.89 12.63
N LYS A 61 11.72 -24.08 13.14
CA LYS A 61 10.41 -24.53 13.61
C LYS A 61 9.29 -23.73 12.97
N ILE A 62 8.21 -24.45 12.67
CA ILE A 62 6.93 -23.86 12.30
C ILE A 62 6.30 -23.25 13.56
N ILE A 63 5.96 -21.97 13.50
CA ILE A 63 5.27 -21.23 14.56
C ILE A 63 3.77 -21.42 14.43
N GLU A 64 3.23 -21.26 13.22
CA GLU A 64 1.82 -21.47 12.95
C GLU A 64 1.62 -21.84 11.48
N GLU A 65 0.79 -22.84 11.24
CA GLU A 65 0.30 -23.19 9.91
C GLU A 65 -1.16 -22.72 9.76
N ASN A 66 -1.48 -22.11 8.62
CA ASN A 66 -2.81 -21.60 8.33
C ASN A 66 -3.24 -22.00 6.91
N HIS A 67 -4.37 -22.68 6.83
CA HIS A 67 -5.08 -22.93 5.58
C HIS A 67 -6.43 -22.25 5.66
N TYR A 68 -6.86 -21.65 4.56
CA TYR A 68 -8.11 -20.90 4.50
C TYR A 68 -9.01 -21.48 3.41
N TYR A 69 -10.31 -21.50 3.70
CA TYR A 69 -11.34 -21.53 2.68
C TYR A 69 -11.22 -20.28 1.78
N PRO A 70 -11.80 -20.28 0.57
CA PRO A 70 -11.68 -19.15 -0.35
C PRO A 70 -11.99 -17.78 0.26
N PHE A 71 -12.99 -17.71 1.15
CA PHE A 71 -13.42 -16.49 1.84
C PHE A 71 -12.69 -16.24 3.16
N GLY A 72 -11.59 -16.92 3.45
CA GLY A 72 -10.68 -16.58 4.56
C GLY A 72 -10.98 -17.26 5.89
N LEU A 73 -12.00 -18.11 5.98
CA LEU A 73 -12.23 -18.91 7.19
C LEU A 73 -11.11 -19.95 7.32
N LYS A 74 -10.43 -19.98 8.47
CA LYS A 74 -9.33 -20.92 8.71
C LYS A 74 -9.89 -22.35 8.83
N HIS A 75 -9.26 -23.29 8.12
CA HIS A 75 -9.56 -24.72 8.28
C HIS A 75 -9.16 -25.19 9.69
N SER A 76 -9.88 -26.18 10.21
CA SER A 76 -9.50 -26.94 11.41
C SER A 76 -8.94 -28.32 11.03
N GLY A 77 -8.19 -28.96 11.94
CA GLY A 77 -7.73 -30.35 11.76
C GLY A 77 -6.42 -30.56 10.97
N TYR A 78 -5.74 -29.48 10.57
CA TYR A 78 -4.37 -29.53 10.03
C TYR A 78 -3.37 -29.09 11.10
N ASN A 79 -2.15 -29.64 11.06
CA ASN A 79 -0.98 -29.35 11.91
C ASN A 79 -1.25 -28.30 13.02
N SER A 80 -1.90 -28.77 14.10
CA SER A 80 -2.69 -27.90 14.98
C SER A 80 -1.87 -27.18 16.05
N ASP A 81 -0.60 -27.55 16.19
CA ASP A 81 0.23 -27.08 17.28
C ASP A 81 0.81 -25.71 16.91
N LYS A 82 0.14 -24.66 17.39
CA LYS A 82 0.74 -23.33 17.41
C LYS A 82 1.91 -23.35 18.39
N MET A 83 3.05 -22.77 18.00
CA MET A 83 4.24 -22.67 18.84
C MET A 83 4.48 -21.21 19.27
N MET A 84 5.23 -21.01 20.34
CA MET A 84 5.64 -19.70 20.84
C MET A 84 7.04 -19.75 21.46
N TYR A 85 7.71 -18.60 21.48
CA TYR A 85 8.90 -18.42 22.30
C TYR A 85 8.53 -18.47 23.78
N THR A 86 9.21 -19.34 24.51
CA THR A 86 9.04 -19.51 25.96
C THR A 86 10.39 -19.43 26.63
N LYS A 87 10.50 -18.57 27.66
CA LYS A 87 11.70 -18.46 28.50
C LYS A 87 11.57 -19.42 29.67
N GLU A 88 12.52 -20.35 29.81
CA GLU A 88 12.62 -21.26 30.95
C GLU A 88 14.04 -21.23 31.51
N ALA A 89 14.19 -20.87 32.79
CA ALA A 89 15.48 -20.83 33.48
C ALA A 89 16.60 -20.16 32.65
N GLU A 90 16.33 -18.94 32.16
CA GLU A 90 17.21 -18.13 31.29
C GLU A 90 17.44 -18.63 29.85
N VAL A 91 16.92 -19.80 29.46
CA VAL A 91 17.00 -20.30 28.08
C VAL A 91 15.70 -20.00 27.33
N LEU A 92 15.82 -19.30 26.20
CA LEU A 92 14.72 -19.06 25.26
C LEU A 92 14.64 -20.19 24.23
N LYS A 93 13.45 -20.78 24.05
CA LYS A 93 13.19 -21.88 23.10
C LYS A 93 11.78 -21.79 22.53
N ILE A 94 11.51 -22.52 21.45
CA ILE A 94 10.19 -22.58 20.81
C ILE A 94 9.46 -23.85 21.25
N LYS A 95 8.31 -23.68 21.92
CA LYS A 95 7.45 -24.74 22.46
C LYS A 95 6.01 -24.57 22.03
N PRO A 96 5.18 -25.64 22.09
CA PRO A 96 3.74 -25.53 21.85
C PRO A 96 3.11 -24.50 22.78
N VAL A 97 2.16 -23.75 22.25
CA VAL A 97 1.35 -22.78 23.01
C VAL A 97 0.52 -23.57 24.03
N PRO A 98 0.58 -23.20 25.32
CA PRO A 98 -0.26 -23.84 26.34
C PRO A 98 -1.76 -23.69 26.02
N PRO A 99 -2.60 -24.66 26.43
CA PRO A 99 -4.06 -24.51 26.30
C PRO A 99 -4.53 -23.17 26.87
N LEU A 100 -5.47 -22.52 26.17
CA LEU A 100 -6.06 -21.22 26.54
C LEU A 100 -5.11 -20.02 26.51
N PHE A 101 -3.84 -20.19 26.13
CA PHE A 101 -2.92 -19.06 25.99
C PHE A 101 -3.15 -18.32 24.66
N ILE A 102 -3.44 -17.03 24.75
CA ILE A 102 -3.66 -16.17 23.59
C ILE A 102 -2.33 -15.54 23.17
N THR A 103 -1.87 -15.87 21.97
CA THR A 103 -0.67 -15.25 21.39
C THR A 103 -0.94 -13.83 20.93
N SER A 104 0.05 -12.94 21.06
CA SER A 104 -0.04 -11.54 20.65
C SER A 104 -0.13 -11.33 19.14
N TYR A 105 0.49 -12.20 18.33
CA TYR A 105 0.43 -12.08 16.87
C TYR A 105 -0.89 -12.63 16.30
N LYS A 106 -1.69 -11.73 15.72
CA LYS A 106 -3.07 -11.98 15.27
C LYS A 106 -3.27 -11.88 13.75
N TYR A 107 -2.26 -11.48 12.98
CA TYR A 107 -2.38 -11.29 11.53
C TYR A 107 -2.43 -12.64 10.79
N LYS A 108 -3.39 -12.79 9.86
CA LYS A 108 -3.67 -14.07 9.16
C LYS A 108 -4.05 -13.87 7.68
N TYR A 109 -5.35 -13.96 7.36
CA TYR A 109 -5.89 -13.80 6.01
C TYR A 109 -5.64 -12.38 5.50
N ASN A 110 -5.13 -12.26 4.28
CA ASN A 110 -4.72 -11.01 3.62
C ASN A 110 -3.80 -10.10 4.46
N GLY A 111 -3.05 -10.70 5.40
CA GLY A 111 -2.24 -9.96 6.36
C GLY A 111 -3.06 -9.05 7.29
N LYS A 112 -4.37 -9.27 7.42
CA LYS A 112 -5.25 -8.52 8.32
C LYS A 112 -5.28 -9.16 9.71
N GLU A 113 -5.48 -8.32 10.70
CA GLU A 113 -5.60 -8.72 12.09
C GLU A 113 -6.91 -9.49 12.30
N TYR A 114 -6.81 -10.70 12.85
CA TYR A 114 -7.96 -11.51 13.23
C TYR A 114 -8.37 -11.19 14.67
N GLU A 115 -9.60 -10.73 14.84
CA GLU A 115 -10.20 -10.34 16.11
C GLU A 115 -11.17 -11.45 16.55
N ASP A 116 -10.68 -12.34 17.42
CA ASP A 116 -11.44 -13.45 18.01
C ASP A 116 -12.05 -13.10 19.39
N GLU A 117 -11.72 -11.92 19.90
CA GLU A 117 -12.16 -11.42 21.19
C GLU A 117 -13.69 -11.30 21.23
N LEU A 118 -14.29 -11.70 22.37
CA LEU A 118 -15.74 -11.73 22.57
C LEU A 118 -16.51 -12.57 21.53
N GLY A 119 -15.82 -13.45 20.80
CA GLY A 119 -16.42 -14.24 19.72
C GLY A 119 -16.70 -13.44 18.44
N LYS A 120 -16.09 -12.26 18.27
CA LYS A 120 -16.24 -11.42 17.07
C LYS A 120 -15.88 -12.19 15.80
N ASN A 121 -14.77 -12.94 15.84
CA ASN A 121 -14.30 -13.83 14.77
C ASN A 121 -14.22 -13.15 13.39
N THR A 122 -13.82 -11.88 13.35
CA THR A 122 -13.71 -11.08 12.13
C THR A 122 -12.28 -10.65 11.84
N TYR A 123 -12.04 -10.17 10.63
CA TYR A 123 -10.81 -9.49 10.25
C TYR A 123 -10.98 -7.97 10.22
N ALA A 124 -10.01 -7.25 10.78
CA ALA A 124 -9.99 -5.79 10.75
C ALA A 124 -9.52 -5.28 9.38
N TYR A 125 -10.45 -4.83 8.53
CA TYR A 125 -10.20 -4.20 7.23
C TYR A 125 -10.28 -2.67 7.31
N GLY A 126 -9.80 -2.12 8.42
CA GLY A 126 -9.88 -0.70 8.72
C GLY A 126 -11.28 -0.33 9.21
N TRP A 127 -12.05 0.37 8.37
CA TRP A 127 -13.36 0.88 8.79
C TRP A 127 -14.46 -0.21 8.78
N ARG A 128 -14.30 -1.28 7.98
CA ARG A 128 -15.17 -2.47 7.97
C ARG A 128 -14.51 -3.63 8.71
N ASP A 129 -15.32 -4.40 9.44
CA ASP A 129 -14.89 -5.71 9.91
C ASP A 129 -15.43 -6.77 8.93
N TYR A 130 -14.55 -7.66 8.49
CA TYR A 130 -14.87 -8.71 7.53
C TYR A 130 -15.14 -10.02 8.27
N ASP A 131 -16.34 -10.59 8.07
CA ASP A 131 -16.69 -11.89 8.61
C ASP A 131 -16.38 -12.98 7.56
N PRO A 132 -15.34 -13.80 7.79
CA PRO A 132 -14.94 -14.85 6.87
C PRO A 132 -15.90 -16.05 6.85
N ALA A 133 -16.74 -16.23 7.88
CA ALA A 133 -17.70 -17.33 7.95
C ALA A 133 -18.87 -17.13 6.98
N ILE A 134 -19.27 -15.88 6.76
CA ILE A 134 -20.34 -15.52 5.79
C ILE A 134 -19.81 -14.83 4.52
N GLY A 135 -18.52 -14.53 4.45
CA GLY A 135 -17.88 -13.93 3.29
C GLY A 135 -18.34 -12.50 3.00
N ARG A 136 -18.62 -11.71 4.05
CA ARG A 136 -19.18 -10.35 3.94
C ARG A 136 -18.60 -9.40 4.97
N PHE A 137 -18.68 -8.11 4.65
CA PHE A 137 -18.44 -7.07 5.65
C PHE A 137 -19.66 -6.85 6.53
N ASN A 138 -19.42 -6.47 7.78
CA ASN A 138 -20.47 -6.14 8.74
C ASN A 138 -20.99 -4.69 8.61
N LYS A 139 -20.37 -3.86 7.77
CA LYS A 139 -20.69 -2.44 7.56
C LYS A 139 -20.83 -2.13 6.07
N MET A 140 -21.69 -1.16 5.77
CA MET A 140 -22.02 -0.72 4.41
C MET A 140 -20.85 0.04 3.77
N ASP A 141 -20.42 -0.38 2.57
CA ASP A 141 -19.36 0.25 1.76
C ASP A 141 -19.54 1.77 1.68
N ARG A 142 -18.56 2.55 2.14
CA ARG A 142 -18.53 4.01 1.95
C ARG A 142 -18.54 4.40 0.47
N PHE A 143 -18.17 3.49 -0.43
CA PHE A 143 -18.23 3.63 -1.88
C PHE A 143 -19.42 2.93 -2.52
N SER A 144 -20.48 2.62 -1.76
CA SER A 144 -21.64 1.90 -2.30
C SER A 144 -22.22 2.54 -3.56
N GLU A 145 -22.19 3.87 -3.65
CA GLU A 145 -22.68 4.63 -4.81
C GLU A 145 -21.83 4.41 -6.08
N LYS A 146 -20.52 4.20 -5.92
CA LYS A 146 -19.58 3.87 -7.02
C LYS A 146 -19.88 2.48 -7.60
N TYR A 147 -20.40 1.57 -6.77
CA TYR A 147 -20.65 0.18 -7.13
C TYR A 147 -22.13 -0.17 -7.10
N HIS A 148 -22.97 0.63 -7.75
CA HIS A 148 -24.43 0.44 -7.78
C HIS A 148 -24.94 -0.97 -8.19
N LYS A 149 -24.10 -1.78 -8.84
CA LYS A 149 -24.39 -3.17 -9.22
C LYS A 149 -23.97 -4.22 -8.18
N LEU A 150 -23.22 -3.83 -7.15
CA LEU A 150 -22.75 -4.70 -6.08
C LEU A 150 -23.51 -4.41 -4.79
N THR A 151 -23.63 -5.43 -3.94
CA THR A 151 -24.12 -5.22 -2.58
C THR A 151 -23.09 -4.43 -1.78
N PRO A 152 -23.49 -3.45 -0.96
CA PRO A 152 -22.54 -2.66 -0.19
C PRO A 152 -21.88 -3.44 0.95
N TYR A 153 -22.24 -4.71 1.16
CA TYR A 153 -21.60 -5.60 2.14
C TYR A 153 -20.69 -6.65 1.46
N GLY A 154 -20.50 -6.54 0.15
CA GLY A 154 -19.79 -7.53 -0.65
C GLY A 154 -18.29 -7.51 -0.37
N TYR A 155 -17.67 -8.68 -0.43
CA TYR A 155 -16.22 -8.83 -0.31
C TYR A 155 -15.63 -9.25 -1.66
N ALA A 156 -14.59 -8.55 -2.11
CA ALA A 156 -13.74 -8.97 -3.24
C ALA A 156 -14.54 -9.30 -4.53
N GLY A 157 -15.68 -8.64 -4.76
CA GLY A 157 -16.56 -8.91 -5.89
C GLY A 157 -17.04 -10.37 -6.01
N ASN A 158 -17.10 -11.12 -4.88
CA ASN A 158 -17.33 -12.57 -4.82
C ASN A 158 -16.26 -13.42 -5.52
N SER A 159 -15.04 -12.91 -5.67
CA SER A 159 -13.89 -13.62 -6.25
C SER A 159 -12.65 -13.57 -5.33
N PRO A 160 -12.75 -14.02 -4.07
CA PRO A 160 -11.72 -13.85 -3.04
C PRO A 160 -10.47 -14.72 -3.25
N VAL A 161 -10.45 -15.56 -4.29
CA VAL A 161 -9.25 -16.30 -4.74
C VAL A 161 -8.38 -15.46 -5.68
N LEU A 162 -8.95 -14.40 -6.25
CA LEU A 162 -8.28 -13.54 -7.23
C LEU A 162 -8.03 -12.14 -6.69
N ILE A 163 -8.86 -11.69 -5.73
CA ILE A 163 -8.97 -10.29 -5.33
C ILE A 163 -8.94 -10.22 -3.81
N ASN A 164 -8.19 -9.28 -3.29
CA ASN A 164 -8.24 -8.89 -1.88
C ASN A 164 -9.00 -7.57 -1.78
N ASP A 165 -9.95 -7.44 -0.86
CA ASP A 165 -10.67 -6.18 -0.71
C ASP A 165 -9.82 -5.16 0.04
N ILE A 166 -8.84 -4.57 -0.66
CA ILE A 166 -8.00 -3.49 -0.14
C ILE A 166 -8.66 -2.17 -0.52
N GLN A 167 -9.49 -1.64 0.38
CA GLN A 167 -9.89 -0.22 0.44
C GLN A 167 -10.21 0.48 -0.90
N GLY A 168 -10.85 -0.21 -1.85
CA GLY A 168 -11.40 0.38 -3.07
C GLY A 168 -10.45 0.29 -4.27
N ASP A 169 -10.89 -0.41 -5.32
CA ASP A 169 -10.19 -0.67 -6.58
C ASP A 169 -9.68 0.61 -7.28
N SER A 170 -8.52 1.12 -6.86
CA SER A 170 -8.14 2.50 -7.15
C SER A 170 -6.86 2.67 -7.97
N LEU A 171 -6.17 1.59 -8.36
CA LEU A 171 -5.06 1.67 -9.33
C LEU A 171 -5.36 0.91 -10.61
N TRP A 172 -5.80 1.64 -11.62
CA TRP A 172 -6.14 1.10 -12.94
C TRP A 172 -5.02 1.30 -13.94
N ILE A 173 -5.00 0.45 -14.97
CA ILE A 173 -4.12 0.60 -16.13
C ILE A 173 -5.00 0.61 -17.36
N SER A 174 -4.94 1.70 -18.12
CA SER A 174 -5.64 1.85 -19.40
C SER A 174 -4.63 1.70 -20.54
N PHE A 175 -4.96 0.85 -21.51
CA PHE A 175 -4.04 0.48 -22.59
C PHE A 175 -4.79 0.09 -23.86
N GLY A 176 -4.07 0.04 -24.98
CA GLY A 176 -4.67 -0.27 -26.27
C GLY A 176 -5.77 0.74 -26.65
N LYS A 177 -6.76 0.28 -27.42
CA LYS A 177 -7.81 1.19 -27.92
C LYS A 177 -8.84 1.58 -26.86
N ASN A 178 -9.17 0.71 -25.91
CA ASN A 178 -10.17 0.94 -24.85
C ASN A 178 -10.11 -0.16 -23.76
N GLU A 179 -8.95 -0.78 -23.54
CA GLU A 179 -8.82 -1.79 -22.49
C GLU A 179 -8.44 -1.13 -21.16
N ARG A 180 -9.02 -1.61 -20.08
CA ARG A 180 -8.73 -1.15 -18.73
C ARG A 180 -8.74 -2.34 -17.79
N VAL A 181 -7.70 -2.46 -16.98
CA VAL A 181 -7.54 -3.51 -15.96
C VAL A 181 -7.22 -2.87 -14.63
N LEU A 182 -7.69 -3.50 -13.56
CA LEU A 182 -7.29 -3.20 -12.20
C LEU A 182 -5.98 -3.91 -11.91
N TYR A 183 -5.01 -3.18 -11.36
CA TYR A 183 -3.76 -3.76 -10.85
C TYR A 183 -3.88 -3.95 -9.34
N GLU A 184 -3.69 -5.19 -8.88
CA GLU A 184 -3.76 -5.55 -7.46
C GLU A 184 -2.64 -6.53 -7.09
N ASN A 185 -1.63 -6.04 -6.36
CA ASN A 185 -0.50 -6.85 -5.88
C ASN A 185 0.11 -7.80 -6.94
N GLY A 186 0.24 -7.32 -8.19
CA GLY A 186 0.82 -8.09 -9.31
C GLY A 186 -0.20 -8.90 -10.11
N ASN A 187 -1.44 -8.98 -9.64
CA ASN A 187 -2.56 -9.53 -10.39
C ASN A 187 -3.19 -8.43 -11.25
N LEU A 188 -3.61 -8.81 -12.47
CA LEU A 188 -4.44 -7.97 -13.31
C LEU A 188 -5.84 -8.53 -13.39
N LEU A 189 -6.83 -7.67 -13.12
CA LEU A 189 -8.23 -8.03 -13.09
C LEU A 189 -8.99 -7.20 -14.12
N SER A 190 -9.82 -7.87 -14.91
CA SER A 190 -10.77 -7.22 -15.82
C SER A 190 -12.20 -7.44 -15.36
N LYS A 191 -13.02 -6.40 -15.49
CA LYS A 191 -14.44 -6.46 -15.17
C LYS A 191 -15.22 -7.06 -16.34
N GLY A 192 -15.83 -8.22 -16.11
CA GLY A 192 -16.72 -8.89 -17.06
C GLY A 192 -18.02 -8.11 -17.28
N LYS A 193 -18.81 -8.54 -18.28
CA LYS A 193 -20.12 -7.94 -18.58
C LYS A 193 -21.12 -8.10 -17.43
N ASP A 194 -20.93 -9.13 -16.61
CA ASP A 194 -21.68 -9.40 -15.38
C ASP A 194 -21.28 -8.49 -14.21
N GLY A 195 -20.30 -7.61 -14.41
CA GLY A 195 -19.79 -6.70 -13.40
C GLY A 195 -18.82 -7.34 -12.41
N LYS A 196 -18.47 -8.63 -12.57
CA LYS A 196 -17.49 -9.31 -11.72
C LYS A 196 -16.09 -9.14 -12.26
N PHE A 197 -15.12 -9.08 -11.35
CA PHE A 197 -13.72 -9.05 -11.70
C PHE A 197 -13.17 -10.47 -11.82
N SER A 198 -12.32 -10.70 -12.80
CA SER A 198 -11.62 -11.96 -13.02
C SER A 198 -10.24 -11.71 -13.60
N ALA A 199 -9.35 -12.69 -13.49
CA ALA A 199 -7.99 -12.58 -14.01
C ALA A 199 -8.01 -12.20 -15.51
N TYR A 200 -7.28 -11.14 -15.85
CA TYR A 200 -7.20 -10.63 -17.21
C TYR A 200 -6.45 -11.63 -18.11
N LYS A 201 -7.14 -12.10 -19.14
CA LYS A 201 -6.61 -13.02 -20.17
C LYS A 201 -6.85 -12.51 -21.60
N GLY A 202 -6.98 -11.19 -21.77
CA GLY A 202 -7.24 -10.55 -23.06
C GLY A 202 -6.05 -10.59 -24.02
N GLU A 203 -6.14 -9.85 -25.13
CA GLU A 203 -5.18 -9.88 -26.26
C GLU A 203 -3.73 -9.58 -25.83
N TYR A 204 -3.56 -8.72 -24.83
CA TYR A 204 -2.26 -8.30 -24.31
C TYR A 204 -1.66 -9.30 -23.31
N ALA A 205 -2.41 -10.32 -22.88
CA ALA A 205 -1.89 -11.40 -22.05
C ALA A 205 -1.10 -12.43 -22.89
N LYS A 206 0.05 -12.86 -22.39
CA LYS A 206 0.83 -13.97 -22.93
C LYS A 206 0.41 -15.24 -22.20
N LEU A 207 -0.35 -16.10 -22.86
CA LEU A 207 -0.83 -17.35 -22.28
C LEU A 207 0.11 -18.52 -22.58
N ASP A 208 0.23 -19.45 -21.65
CA ASP A 208 0.87 -20.73 -21.89
C ASP A 208 -0.07 -21.76 -22.53
N LYS A 209 0.44 -22.96 -22.83
CA LYS A 209 -0.33 -24.05 -23.43
C LYS A 209 -1.52 -24.51 -22.56
N LYS A 210 -1.55 -24.17 -21.28
CA LYS A 210 -2.62 -24.51 -20.31
C LYS A 210 -3.58 -23.33 -20.08
N GLY A 211 -3.38 -22.19 -20.76
CA GLY A 211 -4.21 -20.99 -20.60
C GLY A 211 -3.87 -20.15 -19.35
N ASN A 212 -2.69 -20.34 -18.76
CA ASN A 212 -2.21 -19.52 -17.65
C ASN A 212 -1.43 -18.31 -18.17
N VAL A 213 -1.56 -17.18 -17.47
CA VAL A 213 -0.85 -15.95 -17.83
C VAL A 213 0.63 -16.08 -17.44
N LYS A 214 1.53 -15.83 -18.40
CA LYS A 214 3.00 -15.79 -18.22
C LYS A 214 3.59 -14.38 -18.30
N GLY A 215 2.74 -13.38 -18.54
CA GLY A 215 3.14 -11.98 -18.63
C GLY A 215 2.29 -11.23 -19.64
N TYR A 216 2.66 -9.98 -19.93
CA TYR A 216 1.87 -9.07 -20.76
C TYR A 216 2.72 -8.43 -21.87
N LYS A 217 2.06 -7.84 -22.88
CA LYS A 217 2.66 -7.21 -24.07
C LYS A 217 2.50 -5.68 -24.05
N GLY A 218 3.30 -4.99 -24.84
CA GLY A 218 3.17 -3.55 -25.10
C GLY A 218 3.28 -2.71 -23.82
N PHE A 219 2.56 -1.58 -23.80
CA PHE A 219 2.45 -0.69 -22.65
C PHE A 219 2.09 -1.44 -21.37
N LEU A 220 1.05 -2.29 -21.40
CA LEU A 220 0.63 -3.08 -20.24
C LEU A 220 1.77 -3.93 -19.65
N GLY A 221 2.55 -4.58 -20.51
CA GLY A 221 3.71 -5.37 -20.08
C GLY A 221 4.80 -4.55 -19.41
N ASN A 222 5.04 -3.33 -19.86
CA ASN A 222 6.02 -2.45 -19.22
C ASN A 222 5.47 -1.87 -17.91
N THR A 223 4.19 -1.52 -17.86
CA THR A 223 3.50 -1.07 -16.64
C THR A 223 3.55 -2.08 -15.53
N VAL A 224 3.20 -3.34 -15.81
CA VAL A 224 3.25 -4.41 -14.81
C VAL A 224 4.68 -4.65 -14.31
N LYS A 225 5.67 -4.69 -15.21
CA LYS A 225 7.07 -4.85 -14.82
C LYS A 225 7.57 -3.73 -13.93
N ALA A 226 7.21 -2.47 -14.23
CA ALA A 226 7.60 -1.33 -13.40
C ALA A 226 6.93 -1.40 -12.02
N LEU A 227 5.61 -1.63 -11.96
CA LEU A 227 4.88 -1.73 -10.70
C LEU A 227 5.37 -2.90 -9.83
N ASP A 228 5.60 -4.07 -10.42
CA ASP A 228 6.13 -5.23 -9.70
C ASP A 228 7.56 -4.98 -9.21
N GLY A 229 8.42 -4.41 -10.07
CA GLY A 229 9.78 -4.02 -9.69
C GLY A 229 9.83 -2.96 -8.59
N LEU A 230 8.90 -2.01 -8.60
CA LEU A 230 8.72 -1.02 -7.53
C LEU A 230 8.25 -1.68 -6.22
N ARG A 231 7.23 -2.53 -6.29
CA ARG A 231 6.67 -3.25 -5.13
C ARG A 231 7.73 -4.12 -4.43
N GLU A 232 8.52 -4.84 -5.22
CA GLU A 232 9.50 -5.80 -4.73
C GLU A 232 10.84 -5.15 -4.38
N GLY A 233 11.24 -4.13 -5.14
CA GLY A 233 12.54 -3.47 -5.01
C GLY A 233 12.56 -2.24 -4.10
N SER A 234 11.42 -1.65 -3.76
CA SER A 234 11.36 -0.49 -2.87
C SER A 234 10.20 -0.57 -1.88
N SER A 235 10.55 -0.62 -0.59
CA SER A 235 9.57 -0.53 0.50
C SER A 235 8.80 0.79 0.47
N PHE A 236 9.46 1.87 0.07
CA PHE A 236 8.85 3.18 -0.07
C PHE A 236 7.84 3.21 -1.23
N ALA A 237 8.22 2.71 -2.41
CA ALA A 237 7.32 2.63 -3.56
C ALA A 237 6.13 1.71 -3.30
N ASN A 238 6.35 0.57 -2.63
CA ASN A 238 5.29 -0.34 -2.22
C ASN A 238 4.27 0.34 -1.31
N GLY A 239 4.72 1.20 -0.38
CA GLY A 239 3.84 2.02 0.45
C GLY A 239 2.96 2.97 -0.38
N ILE A 240 3.52 3.61 -1.41
CA ILE A 240 2.76 4.46 -2.34
C ILE A 240 1.74 3.62 -3.13
N ILE A 241 2.17 2.51 -3.74
CA ILE A 241 1.29 1.59 -4.49
C ILE A 241 0.11 1.16 -3.62
N GLY A 242 0.40 0.70 -2.39
CA GLY A 242 -0.63 0.26 -1.44
C GLY A 242 -1.58 1.40 -1.03
N THR A 243 -1.08 2.63 -0.92
CA THR A 243 -1.93 3.81 -0.64
C THR A 243 -2.88 4.07 -1.81
N LEU A 244 -2.36 4.16 -3.04
CA LEU A 244 -3.18 4.42 -4.22
C LEU A 244 -4.20 3.30 -4.49
N GLN A 245 -3.80 2.04 -4.24
CA GLN A 245 -4.70 0.89 -4.34
C GLN A 245 -5.78 0.89 -3.26
N GLY A 246 -5.54 1.54 -2.11
CA GLY A 246 -6.49 1.59 -1.01
C GLY A 246 -7.23 2.92 -0.87
N SER A 247 -7.18 3.77 -1.90
CA SER A 247 -7.78 5.09 -1.83
C SER A 247 -9.27 5.10 -2.22
N GLU A 248 -10.02 6.07 -1.67
CA GLU A 248 -11.33 6.49 -2.19
C GLU A 248 -11.25 7.01 -3.64
N ASN A 249 -10.12 7.64 -3.95
CA ASN A 249 -9.81 8.31 -5.20
C ASN A 249 -9.36 7.31 -6.27
N ASN A 250 -9.78 7.49 -7.51
CA ASN A 250 -9.35 6.61 -8.61
C ASN A 250 -8.07 7.10 -9.25
N PHE A 251 -7.11 6.21 -9.44
CA PHE A 251 -5.90 6.45 -10.19
C PHE A 251 -5.85 5.58 -11.44
N ASN A 252 -5.37 6.13 -12.53
CA ASN A 252 -5.34 5.43 -13.80
C ASN A 252 -4.06 5.69 -14.57
N ILE A 253 -3.24 4.65 -14.72
CA ILE A 253 -2.00 4.69 -15.49
C ILE A 253 -2.33 4.62 -16.98
N LYS A 254 -1.84 5.61 -17.74
CA LYS A 254 -2.09 5.78 -19.17
C LYS A 254 -0.79 5.95 -19.94
N GLU A 255 -0.77 5.43 -21.16
CA GLU A 255 0.31 5.72 -22.10
C GLU A 255 0.24 7.18 -22.55
N GLY A 256 1.38 7.88 -22.48
CA GLY A 256 1.48 9.26 -22.94
C GLY A 256 2.75 9.94 -22.47
N THR A 257 2.90 11.22 -22.80
CA THR A 257 3.97 12.05 -22.22
C THR A 257 3.84 12.05 -20.70
N ALA A 258 4.96 11.84 -20.00
CA ALA A 258 5.04 11.82 -18.54
C ALA A 258 4.40 13.08 -17.94
N ARG A 259 3.33 12.89 -17.16
CA ARG A 259 2.62 13.92 -16.37
C ARG A 259 1.52 13.29 -15.54
N PHE A 260 1.15 13.96 -14.46
CA PHE A 260 -0.08 13.68 -13.72
C PHE A 260 -1.21 14.66 -14.09
N ARG A 261 -2.44 14.15 -14.17
CA ARG A 261 -3.67 14.96 -14.30
C ARG A 261 -4.67 14.56 -13.24
N SER A 262 -4.96 15.44 -12.29
CA SER A 262 -6.01 15.23 -11.30
C SER A 262 -7.41 15.17 -11.94
N ASP A 263 -8.33 14.43 -11.31
CA ASP A 263 -9.74 14.26 -11.74
C ASP A 263 -10.63 15.49 -11.48
N LEU A 264 -10.03 16.65 -11.20
CA LEU A 264 -10.75 17.92 -11.03
C LEU A 264 -11.31 18.40 -12.39
N ASN A 265 -12.58 18.11 -12.67
CA ASN A 265 -13.29 18.68 -13.81
C ASN A 265 -13.52 20.19 -13.61
N HIS A 266 -12.78 21.06 -14.32
CA HIS A 266 -13.10 22.49 -14.39
C HIS A 266 -13.85 22.83 -15.69
N PRO A 267 -15.11 23.35 -15.66
CA PRO A 267 -15.93 23.56 -16.85
C PRO A 267 -15.52 24.72 -17.78
N SER A 268 -14.50 25.50 -17.47
CA SER A 268 -14.13 26.67 -18.28
C SER A 268 -12.64 26.90 -18.32
N GLY A 269 -12.06 26.89 -19.52
CA GLY A 269 -10.66 27.17 -19.83
C GLY A 269 -10.23 28.61 -19.54
N ARG A 270 -10.22 29.00 -18.27
CA ARG A 270 -9.42 30.13 -17.78
C ARG A 270 -8.26 29.57 -16.96
N MET A 271 -7.09 29.48 -17.58
CA MET A 271 -5.84 29.60 -16.84
C MET A 271 -5.89 30.94 -16.13
N GLY A 272 -5.98 30.90 -14.81
CA GLY A 272 -5.83 32.06 -13.95
C GLY A 272 -5.68 31.54 -12.54
N ASN A 273 -4.44 31.52 -12.04
CA ASN A 273 -4.07 31.83 -10.65
C ASN A 273 -5.21 31.60 -9.65
N ILE A 274 -5.34 30.48 -8.94
CA ILE A 274 -4.42 30.02 -7.89
C ILE A 274 -5.05 28.72 -7.31
N ASN A 275 -4.22 27.73 -6.93
CA ASN A 275 -4.53 26.52 -6.14
C ASN A 275 -5.23 25.34 -6.85
N ASN A 276 -4.41 24.55 -7.55
CA ASN A 276 -4.76 23.25 -8.14
C ASN A 276 -4.86 22.15 -7.05
N ASN A 277 -5.71 22.38 -6.05
CA ASN A 277 -5.84 21.55 -4.86
C ASN A 277 -6.73 20.33 -5.17
N GLY A 278 -6.17 19.12 -5.04
CA GLY A 278 -6.95 17.91 -4.76
C GLY A 278 -7.52 17.89 -3.33
N TYR A 279 -8.03 19.02 -2.82
CA TYR A 279 -8.50 19.26 -1.45
C TYR A 279 -7.54 18.94 -0.29
N ALA A 280 -6.76 19.96 0.08
CA ALA A 280 -6.48 20.30 1.47
C ALA A 280 -7.57 21.26 1.99
N PHE A 281 -8.03 21.06 3.22
CA PHE A 281 -8.74 22.09 4.01
C PHE A 281 -7.95 23.40 3.96
N GLN A 282 -8.65 24.55 3.99
CA GLN A 282 -8.10 25.91 3.90
C GLN A 282 -6.58 25.98 4.01
N VAL A 283 -5.92 26.21 2.88
CA VAL A 283 -4.48 26.42 2.84
C VAL A 283 -4.21 27.82 3.40
N LEU A 284 -3.69 27.88 4.62
CA LEU A 284 -3.18 29.13 5.19
C LEU A 284 -1.68 29.22 4.90
N GLU A 285 -1.26 30.33 4.30
CA GLU A 285 0.15 30.72 4.21
C GLU A 285 0.33 32.04 4.95
N GLN A 286 1.22 32.08 5.94
CA GLN A 286 1.48 33.27 6.76
C GLN A 286 0.21 33.90 7.37
N GLY A 287 -0.80 33.09 7.69
CA GLY A 287 -2.07 33.54 8.26
C GLY A 287 -3.04 34.15 7.25
N GLN A 288 -2.73 34.14 5.95
CA GLN A 288 -3.65 34.53 4.88
C GLN A 288 -4.32 33.31 4.28
N ASN A 289 -5.64 33.40 4.11
CA ASN A 289 -6.42 32.35 3.44
C ASN A 289 -6.17 32.43 1.94
N LEU A 290 -5.59 31.36 1.38
CA LEU A 290 -5.29 31.30 -0.05
C LEU A 290 -6.47 30.73 -0.88
N VAL A 291 -7.50 30.17 -0.24
CA VAL A 291 -8.68 29.59 -0.91
C VAL A 291 -9.96 29.91 -0.15
N ASP A 292 -10.90 30.58 -0.83
CA ASP A 292 -12.28 30.63 -0.37
C ASP A 292 -13.03 29.38 -0.85
N TYR A 293 -13.47 28.58 0.11
CA TYR A 293 -14.55 27.58 0.01
C TYR A 293 -14.51 26.62 -1.20
N ALA A 294 -14.08 25.38 -0.95
CA ALA A 294 -14.54 24.25 -1.74
C ALA A 294 -15.17 23.19 -0.83
N PRO A 295 -16.48 22.90 -0.97
CA PRO A 295 -17.20 22.01 -0.08
C PRO A 295 -16.97 20.56 -0.50
N PHE A 296 -16.03 19.84 0.12
CA PHE A 296 -15.96 18.39 -0.04
C PHE A 296 -15.68 17.69 1.29
N ASN A 297 -16.46 16.63 1.51
CA ASN A 297 -16.39 15.67 2.61
C ASN A 297 -15.27 14.62 2.40
N GLN A 298 -14.32 14.87 1.49
CA GLN A 298 -13.28 13.92 1.06
C GLN A 298 -11.92 14.62 0.91
N ILE A 299 -10.85 13.91 1.26
CA ILE A 299 -9.45 14.33 1.10
C ILE A 299 -8.95 13.78 -0.23
N GLY A 300 -8.20 14.58 -0.98
CA GLY A 300 -7.57 14.13 -2.21
C GLY A 300 -8.41 14.31 -3.46
N SER A 301 -7.74 14.21 -4.61
CA SER A 301 -8.37 13.94 -5.90
C SER A 301 -7.74 12.72 -6.54
N GLY A 302 -8.54 11.89 -7.22
CA GLY A 302 -8.02 10.89 -8.15
C GLY A 302 -7.24 11.52 -9.30
N GLY A 303 -6.78 10.71 -10.23
CA GLY A 303 -6.20 11.25 -11.45
C GLY A 303 -5.56 10.23 -12.38
N ASP A 304 -5.25 10.71 -13.58
CA ASP A 304 -4.52 9.98 -14.59
C ASP A 304 -3.01 10.17 -14.42
N ILE A 305 -2.30 9.04 -14.33
CA ILE A 305 -0.84 8.95 -14.30
C ILE A 305 -0.38 8.66 -15.74
N TYR A 306 -0.04 9.70 -16.50
CA TYR A 306 0.51 9.51 -17.84
C TYR A 306 2.00 9.23 -17.74
N TRP A 307 2.45 8.21 -18.46
CA TRP A 307 3.86 7.84 -18.48
C TRP A 307 4.22 7.18 -19.81
N ASN A 308 5.46 7.42 -20.26
CA ASN A 308 6.07 6.77 -21.41
C ASN A 308 7.16 5.78 -20.98
N PRO A 309 6.94 4.45 -21.11
CA PRO A 309 7.93 3.44 -20.72
C PRO A 309 9.15 3.36 -21.65
N THR A 310 9.25 4.20 -22.68
CA THR A 310 10.39 4.23 -23.62
C THR A 310 11.36 5.39 -23.38
N ALA A 311 11.02 6.34 -22.51
CA ALA A 311 11.77 7.59 -22.34
C ALA A 311 12.90 7.54 -21.30
N GLY A 312 13.04 6.43 -20.56
CA GLY A 312 14.01 6.31 -19.48
C GLY A 312 13.88 5.03 -18.66
N ASP A 313 14.16 5.12 -17.36
CA ASP A 313 14.11 3.98 -16.46
C ASP A 313 12.68 3.74 -15.99
N ILE A 314 12.10 2.64 -16.44
CA ILE A 314 10.67 2.35 -16.25
C ILE A 314 10.21 2.40 -14.79
N MET A 315 11.08 2.09 -13.82
CA MET A 315 10.71 2.08 -12.41
C MET A 315 10.76 3.48 -11.82
N THR A 316 11.87 4.22 -12.01
CA THR A 316 11.99 5.55 -11.40
C THR A 316 11.10 6.58 -12.10
N ASP A 317 10.87 6.44 -13.39
CA ASP A 317 10.03 7.37 -14.15
C ASP A 317 8.55 7.17 -13.80
N LEU A 318 8.07 5.92 -13.69
CA LEU A 318 6.73 5.66 -13.15
C LEU A 318 6.63 6.08 -11.69
N GLY A 319 7.65 5.79 -10.88
CA GLY A 319 7.70 6.15 -9.47
C GLY A 319 7.59 7.66 -9.24
N HIS A 320 8.16 8.46 -10.14
CA HIS A 320 8.01 9.92 -10.15
C HIS A 320 6.53 10.33 -10.34
N GLU A 321 5.88 9.83 -11.38
CA GLU A 321 4.47 10.15 -11.67
C GLU A 321 3.51 9.63 -10.60
N MET A 322 3.83 8.49 -9.98
CA MET A 322 3.12 7.98 -8.81
C MET A 322 3.29 8.87 -7.57
N GLY A 323 4.40 9.60 -7.48
CA GLY A 323 4.61 10.62 -6.46
C GLY A 323 3.60 11.76 -6.56
N HIS A 324 3.31 12.22 -7.78
CA HIS A 324 2.23 13.20 -8.01
C HIS A 324 0.86 12.64 -7.66
N ALA A 325 0.60 11.36 -8.00
CA ALA A 325 -0.65 10.69 -7.62
C ALA A 325 -0.82 10.59 -6.10
N PHE A 326 0.26 10.27 -5.38
CA PHE A 326 0.27 10.21 -3.91
C PHE A 326 -0.02 11.58 -3.29
N ASP A 327 0.61 12.64 -3.79
CA ASP A 327 0.32 14.00 -3.35
C ASP A 327 -1.12 14.41 -3.69
N SER A 328 -1.63 14.00 -4.85
CA SER A 328 -3.03 14.22 -5.23
C SER A 328 -3.99 13.50 -4.29
N ASP A 329 -3.68 12.27 -3.89
CA ASP A 329 -4.49 11.49 -2.95
C ASP A 329 -4.57 12.12 -1.55
N MET A 330 -3.48 12.74 -1.13
CA MET A 330 -3.37 13.39 0.17
C MET A 330 -3.85 14.85 0.17
N GLY A 331 -4.32 15.36 -0.98
CA GLY A 331 -4.70 16.77 -1.15
C GLY A 331 -3.52 17.75 -1.08
N MET A 332 -2.32 17.25 -1.37
CA MET A 332 -1.04 17.91 -1.24
C MET A 332 -0.40 18.33 -2.57
N LEU A 333 -1.05 18.05 -3.70
CA LEU A 333 -0.56 18.43 -5.03
C LEU A 333 -0.50 19.96 -5.17
N ASP A 334 0.69 20.50 -5.43
CA ASP A 334 0.92 21.94 -5.43
C ASP A 334 1.73 22.37 -6.66
N SER A 335 1.11 23.12 -7.57
CA SER A 335 1.75 23.61 -8.81
C SER A 335 2.39 24.99 -8.66
N ARG A 336 2.42 25.57 -7.45
CA ARG A 336 3.10 26.86 -7.24
C ARG A 336 4.59 26.69 -7.43
N ARG A 337 5.22 27.71 -8.03
CA ARG A 337 6.67 27.79 -8.19
C ARG A 337 7.28 28.56 -7.03
N ILE A 338 8.36 28.01 -6.47
CA ILE A 338 9.09 28.63 -5.37
C ILE A 338 10.59 28.67 -5.69
N GLU A 339 11.28 29.64 -5.10
CA GLU A 339 12.73 29.61 -5.05
C GLU A 339 13.16 28.59 -4.00
N PHE A 340 13.95 27.60 -4.42
CA PHE A 340 14.43 26.51 -3.58
C PHE A 340 15.89 26.26 -3.93
N ASN A 341 16.79 26.24 -2.95
CA ASN A 341 18.22 25.98 -3.17
C ASN A 341 18.85 26.73 -4.38
N GLY A 342 18.49 28.00 -4.57
CA GLY A 342 19.03 28.87 -5.61
C GLY A 342 18.46 28.68 -7.03
N GLY A 343 17.35 27.95 -7.19
CA GLY A 343 16.63 27.81 -8.45
C GLY A 343 15.11 27.86 -8.27
N LEU A 344 14.38 28.10 -9.36
CA LEU A 344 12.91 28.21 -9.37
C LEU A 344 12.28 26.91 -9.88
N GLU A 345 11.39 26.29 -9.10
CA GLU A 345 10.70 25.06 -9.52
C GLU A 345 9.32 24.90 -8.88
N GLU A 346 8.46 24.09 -9.49
CA GLU A 346 7.15 23.72 -8.95
C GLU A 346 7.27 22.80 -7.73
N ILE A 347 6.50 23.08 -6.66
CA ILE A 347 6.54 22.32 -5.40
C ILE A 347 6.25 20.83 -5.63
N LYS A 348 5.24 20.48 -6.45
CA LYS A 348 4.93 19.09 -6.80
C LYS A 348 6.11 18.37 -7.46
N GLU A 349 6.89 19.06 -8.29
CA GLU A 349 8.04 18.45 -8.99
C GLU A 349 9.21 18.24 -8.04
N ILE A 350 9.46 19.20 -7.13
CA ILE A 350 10.43 19.05 -6.04
C ILE A 350 10.09 17.80 -5.20
N ARG A 351 8.83 17.65 -4.82
CA ARG A 351 8.35 16.52 -4.00
C ARG A 351 8.36 15.20 -4.76
N ALA A 352 7.93 15.18 -6.01
CA ALA A 352 8.00 13.99 -6.86
C ALA A 352 9.44 13.51 -7.04
N VAL A 353 10.41 14.42 -7.20
CA VAL A 353 11.84 14.04 -7.22
C VAL A 353 12.33 13.54 -5.85
N TYR A 354 11.84 14.09 -4.74
CA TYR A 354 12.13 13.51 -3.43
C TYR A 354 11.64 12.07 -3.32
N TYR A 355 10.39 11.78 -3.71
CA TYR A 355 9.84 10.42 -3.73
C TYR A 355 10.63 9.51 -4.66
N GLU A 356 10.92 9.97 -5.89
CA GLU A 356 11.76 9.27 -6.85
C GLU A 356 13.14 8.94 -6.26
N ASN A 357 13.75 9.87 -5.52
CA ASN A 357 15.04 9.64 -4.88
C ASN A 357 14.98 8.65 -3.73
N ARG A 358 13.89 8.62 -2.95
CA ARG A 358 13.66 7.57 -1.94
C ARG A 358 13.58 6.19 -2.61
N ILE A 359 12.89 6.10 -3.74
CA ILE A 359 12.81 4.88 -4.55
C ILE A 359 14.19 4.50 -5.11
N ARG A 360 14.95 5.47 -5.64
CA ARG A 360 16.32 5.25 -6.13
C ARG A 360 17.24 4.73 -5.04
N GLN A 361 17.13 5.23 -3.81
CA GLN A 361 17.90 4.73 -2.66
C GLN A 361 17.63 3.26 -2.40
N ASP A 362 16.36 2.86 -2.30
CA ASP A 362 15.98 1.45 -2.10
C ASP A 362 16.47 0.55 -3.25
N LEU A 363 16.41 1.05 -4.49
CA LEU A 363 16.84 0.34 -5.69
C LEU A 363 18.36 0.39 -5.94
N GLY A 364 19.15 1.04 -5.09
CA GLY A 364 20.60 1.18 -5.26
C GLY A 364 21.01 2.01 -6.49
N LYS A 365 20.18 2.96 -6.92
CA LYS A 365 20.40 3.81 -8.10
C LYS A 365 20.96 5.19 -7.71
N SER A 366 21.66 5.81 -8.66
CA SER A 366 22.10 7.21 -8.53
C SER A 366 20.91 8.15 -8.35
N LEU A 367 21.05 9.09 -7.42
CA LEU A 367 20.04 10.10 -7.10
C LEU A 367 19.95 11.16 -8.21
N ARG A 368 18.72 11.60 -8.46
CA ARG A 368 18.41 12.73 -9.35
C ARG A 368 18.68 14.04 -8.62
N LYS A 369 19.51 14.89 -9.24
CA LYS A 369 19.91 16.19 -8.68
C LYS A 369 18.93 17.31 -9.00
N ASN A 370 18.29 17.28 -10.16
CA ASN A 370 17.42 18.36 -10.64
C ASN A 370 16.23 17.76 -11.39
N TYR A 371 15.06 18.40 -11.32
CA TYR A 371 13.93 18.04 -12.16
C TYR A 371 14.15 18.52 -13.60
N SER A 372 14.27 19.84 -13.77
CA SER A 372 14.61 20.51 -15.02
C SER A 372 16.10 20.83 -15.10
N SER A 373 16.63 21.04 -16.31
CA SER A 373 18.06 21.33 -16.53
C SER A 373 18.53 22.64 -15.89
N GLU A 374 17.61 23.60 -15.75
CA GLU A 374 17.83 24.90 -15.08
C GLU A 374 17.24 24.93 -13.66
N GLY A 375 16.69 23.78 -13.21
CA GLY A 375 16.03 23.66 -11.92
C GLY A 375 17.02 23.62 -10.75
N PRO A 376 16.54 23.81 -9.53
CA PRO A 376 17.36 23.80 -8.35
C PRO A 376 17.98 22.42 -8.08
N ASN A 377 19.10 22.41 -7.35
CA ASN A 377 19.66 21.17 -6.85
C ASN A 377 18.78 20.67 -5.69
N LEU A 378 18.29 19.44 -5.79
CA LEU A 378 17.36 18.81 -4.87
C LEU A 378 18.06 17.87 -3.87
N LEU A 379 19.40 17.91 -3.84
CA LEU A 379 20.22 17.27 -2.82
C LEU A 379 20.87 18.32 -1.92
N ASN A 380 20.97 18.03 -0.63
CA ASN A 380 21.68 18.88 0.32
C ASN A 380 23.20 18.76 0.17
N SER A 381 23.96 19.51 0.96
CA SER A 381 25.44 19.49 0.95
C SER A 381 26.05 18.11 1.27
N SER A 382 25.30 17.22 1.94
CA SER A 382 25.72 15.84 2.21
C SER A 382 25.29 14.85 1.11
N GLY A 383 24.66 15.34 0.03
CA GLY A 383 24.16 14.51 -1.07
C GLY A 383 22.84 13.79 -0.77
N ASN A 384 22.14 14.15 0.31
CA ASN A 384 20.87 13.54 0.68
C ASN A 384 19.67 14.26 0.03
N PRO A 385 18.60 13.54 -0.36
CA PRO A 385 17.39 14.14 -0.92
C PRO A 385 16.77 15.17 0.03
N MET A 386 16.44 16.35 -0.50
CA MET A 386 15.77 17.40 0.26
C MET A 386 14.26 17.22 0.17
N TYR A 387 13.59 17.22 1.32
CA TYR A 387 12.12 17.22 1.39
C TYR A 387 11.62 18.63 1.64
N ILE A 388 10.60 19.03 0.89
CA ILE A 388 9.82 20.22 1.22
C ILE A 388 8.51 19.78 1.86
N GLN A 389 8.20 20.36 3.02
CA GLN A 389 6.95 20.10 3.71
C GLN A 389 5.78 20.64 2.87
N PRO A 390 4.64 19.92 2.81
CA PRO A 390 3.40 20.49 2.29
C PRO A 390 3.03 21.76 3.07
N PRO A 391 2.27 22.69 2.47
CA PRO A 391 1.63 23.75 3.24
C PRO A 391 0.73 23.14 4.34
N SER A 392 0.62 23.84 5.47
CA SER A 392 -0.15 23.36 6.62
C SER A 392 -1.64 23.28 6.26
N ILE A 393 -2.20 22.08 6.39
CA ILE A 393 -3.63 21.85 6.22
C ILE A 393 -4.30 22.13 7.56
N ILE A 394 -5.13 23.17 7.64
CA ILE A 394 -5.89 23.47 8.86
C ILE A 394 -7.34 23.03 8.62
N LEU A 395 -7.77 21.99 9.35
CA LEU A 395 -9.21 21.72 9.51
C LEU A 395 -9.81 22.85 10.35
N LEU A 396 -10.54 23.77 9.72
CA LEU A 396 -11.50 24.55 10.46
C LEU A 396 -12.68 23.63 10.78
N GLY A 397 -12.84 23.30 12.07
CA GLY A 397 -14.03 22.61 12.56
C GLY A 397 -15.29 23.43 12.27
N LEU A 398 -16.36 22.74 11.89
CA LEU A 398 -17.73 23.27 11.92
C LEU A 398 -18.16 23.55 13.34
#